data_AF-A0A2M7YSS4-F1
#
_entry.id   AF-A0A2M7YSS4-F1
#
_cell.length_a   1.000
_cell.length_b   1.000
_cell.length_c   1.000
_cell.angle_alpha   90.00
_cell.angle_beta   90.00
_cell.angle_gamma   90.00
#
_symmetry.space_group_name_H-M   'P 1'
#
loop_
_entity.id
_entity.type
_entity.pdbx_description
1 polymer ?
#
loop_
_entity_poly.entity_id
_entity_poly.type
_entity_poly.pdbx_seq_one_letter_code
_entity_poly.pdbx_strand_id
1 'polypeptide(L)'
;MTAVAGAPLAPENHERLGDAWFEGGRHVPAAACYRTAAALGGAGSELERKLAGTRMTGDTLAAMDHNRHYRMTTLAAFLRGICSSEDFELLDVGGGDGLLAQHLPRASYRLAEPATNGLRGEALPFSPESVDVVCACHVLEHVQPEDRFGFLDALRERARRHLVLLNPFRIPGGRYEERLRAVIDLTNAGWAREHLACGLPETTVIEEYAAARGLTFTISPNGAMPTAFLGTLVSHYAHLAGRAADLDRINGYLNAVDPDLMTHPGLPAAMLVHFPLG
;
A
#
# COMPACT_ATOMS: atom_id res chain seq x y z
N MET A 1 20.89 -0.62 2.54
CA MET A 1 19.92 -1.15 1.55
C MET A 1 20.47 -2.22 0.62
N THR A 2 21.78 -2.28 0.33
CA THR A 2 22.36 -3.24 -0.65
C THR A 2 22.28 -4.72 -0.26
N ALA A 3 22.20 -5.05 1.03
CA ALA A 3 22.24 -6.45 1.49
C ALA A 3 21.01 -7.28 1.06
N VAL A 4 19.79 -6.73 1.18
CA VAL A 4 18.57 -7.44 0.78
C VAL A 4 18.54 -7.65 -0.74
N ALA A 5 18.97 -6.68 -1.54
CA ALA A 5 19.02 -6.83 -2.99
C ALA A 5 19.94 -7.97 -3.46
N GLY A 6 21.02 -8.27 -2.73
CA GLY A 6 21.96 -9.34 -3.07
C GLY A 6 21.49 -10.75 -2.69
N ALA A 7 20.67 -10.88 -1.66
CA ALA A 7 20.10 -12.15 -1.22
C ALA A 7 18.71 -11.90 -0.60
N PRO A 8 17.66 -11.74 -1.43
CA PRO A 8 16.38 -11.21 -1.00
C PRO A 8 15.50 -12.21 -0.23
N LEU A 9 15.85 -13.49 -0.29
CA LEU A 9 15.17 -14.56 0.43
C LEU A 9 15.86 -14.93 1.76
N ALA A 10 16.96 -14.27 2.11
CA ALA A 10 17.70 -14.53 3.35
C ALA A 10 17.07 -13.75 4.52
N PRO A 11 16.44 -14.42 5.52
CA PRO A 11 15.76 -13.75 6.63
C PRO A 11 16.63 -12.77 7.39
N GLU A 12 17.91 -13.11 7.61
CA GLU A 12 18.88 -12.33 8.36
C GLU A 12 19.18 -10.97 7.70
N ASN A 13 19.03 -10.86 6.38
CA ASN A 13 19.21 -9.58 5.68
C ASN A 13 18.04 -8.63 5.95
N HIS A 14 16.82 -9.16 6.03
CA HIS A 14 15.63 -8.39 6.41
C HIS A 14 15.67 -8.02 7.88
N GLU A 15 16.12 -8.91 8.76
CA GLU A 15 16.26 -8.60 10.18
C GLU A 15 17.29 -7.46 10.41
N ARG A 16 18.48 -7.57 9.82
CA ARG A 16 19.52 -6.52 9.91
C ARG A 16 19.03 -5.18 9.35
N LEU A 17 18.23 -5.19 8.29
CA LEU A 17 17.61 -3.99 7.75
C LEU A 17 16.55 -3.42 8.70
N GLY A 18 15.78 -4.28 9.36
CA GLY A 18 14.85 -3.89 10.41
C GLY A 18 15.55 -3.21 11.58
N ASP A 19 16.70 -3.76 12.02
CA ASP A 19 17.53 -3.17 13.09
C ASP A 19 17.98 -1.76 12.70
N ALA A 20 18.49 -1.58 11.48
CA ALA A 20 18.90 -0.27 10.97
C ALA A 20 17.74 0.74 10.92
N TRP A 21 16.52 0.31 10.54
CA TRP A 21 15.35 1.18 10.58
C TRP A 21 14.94 1.54 12.01
N PHE A 22 14.99 0.57 12.92
CA PHE A 22 14.63 0.76 14.32
C PHE A 22 15.58 1.73 15.03
N GLU A 23 16.89 1.57 14.85
CA GLU A 23 17.92 2.46 15.38
C GLU A 23 17.78 3.89 14.83
N GLY A 24 17.30 4.04 13.59
CA GLY A 24 16.94 5.32 12.98
C GLY A 24 15.60 5.89 13.44
N GLY A 25 14.92 5.29 14.42
CA GLY A 25 13.61 5.73 14.93
C GLY A 25 12.43 5.47 13.98
N ARG A 26 12.63 4.67 12.92
CA ARG A 26 11.59 4.34 11.93
C ARG A 26 10.97 2.98 12.25
N HIS A 27 10.03 2.97 13.19
CA HIS A 27 9.44 1.73 13.70
C HIS A 27 8.54 0.98 12.70
N VAL A 28 7.79 1.68 11.84
CA VAL A 28 6.89 1.05 10.84
C VAL A 28 7.66 0.21 9.82
N PRO A 29 8.67 0.73 9.09
CA PRO A 29 9.45 -0.08 8.16
C PRO A 29 10.32 -1.12 8.87
N ALA A 30 10.75 -0.86 10.12
CA ALA A 30 11.41 -1.88 10.92
C ALA A 30 10.49 -3.10 11.14
N ALA A 31 9.24 -2.87 11.56
CA ALA A 31 8.25 -3.93 11.72
C ALA A 31 8.03 -4.70 10.42
N ALA A 32 7.88 -4.01 9.28
CA ALA A 32 7.68 -4.64 7.99
C ALA A 32 8.87 -5.55 7.59
N CYS A 33 10.10 -5.12 7.87
CA CYS A 33 11.30 -5.91 7.63
C CYS A 33 11.36 -7.14 8.56
N TYR A 34 11.11 -6.97 9.86
CA TYR A 34 11.07 -8.10 10.81
C TYR A 34 9.99 -9.12 10.45
N ARG A 35 8.82 -8.65 9.99
CA ARG A 35 7.75 -9.56 9.54
C ARG A 35 8.11 -10.30 8.26
N THR A 36 8.79 -9.62 7.34
CA THR A 36 9.32 -10.28 6.13
C THR A 36 10.36 -11.34 6.50
N ALA A 37 11.27 -11.05 7.45
CA ALA A 37 12.21 -12.02 7.97
C ALA A 37 11.50 -13.25 8.57
N ALA A 38 10.49 -13.04 9.41
CA ALA A 38 9.69 -14.12 10.00
C ALA A 38 8.98 -14.96 8.93
N ALA A 39 8.37 -14.31 7.94
CA ALA A 39 7.67 -14.97 6.83
C ALA A 39 8.60 -15.74 5.87
N LEU A 40 9.92 -15.51 5.95
CA LEU A 40 10.96 -16.23 5.22
C LEU A 40 11.61 -17.35 6.07
N GLY A 41 11.09 -17.63 7.27
CA GLY A 41 11.60 -18.68 8.16
C GLY A 41 12.60 -18.19 9.21
N GLY A 42 12.81 -16.88 9.34
CA GLY A 42 13.48 -16.32 10.50
C GLY A 42 12.68 -16.64 11.76
N ALA A 43 13.34 -17.18 12.79
CA ALA A 43 12.68 -17.61 14.01
C ALA A 43 13.58 -17.38 15.24
N GLY A 44 12.95 -17.27 16.40
CA GLY A 44 13.64 -17.13 17.69
C GLY A 44 13.04 -16.02 18.55
N SER A 45 13.31 -16.12 19.86
CA SER A 45 12.80 -15.20 20.88
C SER A 45 13.24 -13.74 20.66
N GLU A 46 14.38 -13.53 20.00
CA GLU A 46 14.85 -12.19 19.68
C GLU A 46 13.96 -11.50 18.63
N LEU A 47 13.64 -12.19 17.53
CA LEU A 47 12.78 -11.64 16.47
C LEU A 47 11.36 -11.37 16.99
N GLU A 48 10.82 -12.27 17.82
CA GLU A 48 9.53 -12.08 18.49
C GLU A 48 9.52 -10.82 19.37
N ARG A 49 10.59 -10.60 20.14
CA ARG A 49 10.75 -9.39 20.95
C ARG A 49 10.84 -8.12 20.08
N LYS A 50 11.57 -8.17 18.96
CA LYS A 50 11.67 -7.05 17.98
C LYS A 50 10.32 -6.71 17.36
N LEU A 51 9.53 -7.73 17.02
CA LEU A 51 8.16 -7.56 16.52
C LEU A 51 7.24 -6.95 17.57
N ALA A 52 7.29 -7.42 18.82
CA ALA A 52 6.50 -6.85 19.91
C ALA A 52 6.86 -5.36 20.16
N GLY A 53 8.15 -5.02 20.10
CA GLY A 53 8.65 -3.66 20.31
C GLY A 53 8.38 -2.67 19.16
N THR A 54 7.90 -3.14 18.00
CA THR A 54 7.62 -2.30 16.82
C THR A 54 6.13 -2.18 16.47
N ARG A 55 5.26 -2.75 17.31
CA ARG A 55 3.82 -2.71 17.12
C ARG A 55 3.26 -1.33 17.49
N MET A 56 2.47 -0.75 16.59
CA MET A 56 1.73 0.48 16.87
C MET A 56 0.52 0.18 17.77
N THR A 57 0.22 1.11 18.69
CA THR A 57 -1.01 1.02 19.49
C THR A 57 -2.21 1.49 18.68
N GLY A 58 -3.43 1.15 19.14
CA GLY A 58 -4.66 1.63 18.52
C GLY A 58 -4.73 3.16 18.43
N ASP A 59 -4.31 3.84 19.50
CA ASP A 59 -4.27 5.31 19.55
C ASP A 59 -3.27 5.88 18.52
N THR A 60 -2.11 5.25 18.35
CA THR A 60 -1.14 5.70 17.34
C THR A 60 -1.68 5.52 15.92
N LEU A 61 -2.37 4.41 15.64
CA LEU A 61 -3.01 4.18 14.33
C LEU A 61 -4.14 5.18 14.07
N ALA A 62 -4.94 5.51 15.09
CA ALA A 62 -6.05 6.45 14.97
C ALA A 62 -5.60 7.91 14.75
N ALA A 63 -4.40 8.28 15.23
CA ALA A 63 -3.84 9.63 15.07
C ALA A 63 -3.12 9.85 13.72
N MET A 64 -3.00 8.83 12.87
CA MET A 64 -2.28 8.93 11.60
C MET A 64 -2.94 9.88 10.60
N ASP A 65 -2.14 10.36 9.64
CA ASP A 65 -2.65 11.03 8.44
C ASP A 65 -3.87 10.30 7.86
N HIS A 66 -4.96 11.04 7.67
CA HIS A 66 -6.24 10.44 7.30
C HIS A 66 -6.17 9.64 6.00
N ASN A 67 -5.51 10.15 4.97
CA ASN A 67 -5.41 9.47 3.67
C ASN A 67 -4.66 8.14 3.79
N ARG A 68 -3.66 8.07 4.68
CA ARG A 68 -2.96 6.82 4.99
C ARG A 68 -3.82 5.89 5.83
N HIS A 69 -4.40 6.39 6.92
CA HIS A 69 -5.23 5.61 7.83
C HIS A 69 -6.42 4.97 7.11
N TYR A 70 -7.24 5.78 6.44
CA TYR A 70 -8.43 5.35 5.73
C TYR A 70 -8.12 4.23 4.73
N ARG A 71 -7.09 4.45 3.91
CA ARG A 71 -6.66 3.52 2.88
C ARG A 71 -6.19 2.19 3.46
N MET A 72 -5.34 2.20 4.49
CA MET A 72 -4.85 0.96 5.10
C MET A 72 -5.93 0.23 5.88
N THR A 73 -6.80 0.95 6.60
CA THR A 73 -7.92 0.37 7.35
C THR A 73 -8.92 -0.31 6.42
N THR A 74 -9.35 0.38 5.35
CA THR A 74 -10.30 -0.19 4.39
C THR A 74 -9.71 -1.33 3.57
N LEU A 75 -8.44 -1.24 3.17
CA LEU A 75 -7.73 -2.33 2.50
C LEU A 75 -7.58 -3.56 3.42
N ALA A 76 -7.17 -3.38 4.67
CA ALA A 76 -7.04 -4.47 5.63
C ALA A 76 -8.40 -5.14 5.92
N ALA A 77 -9.48 -4.36 6.04
CA ALA A 77 -10.82 -4.89 6.22
C ALA A 77 -11.26 -5.73 5.00
N PHE A 78 -11.00 -5.24 3.78
CA PHE A 78 -11.27 -5.97 2.56
C PHE A 78 -10.49 -7.30 2.48
N LEU A 79 -9.18 -7.27 2.77
CA LEU A 79 -8.31 -8.45 2.74
C LEU A 79 -8.77 -9.55 3.72
N ARG A 80 -9.14 -9.18 4.95
CA ARG A 80 -9.74 -10.10 5.92
C ARG A 80 -11.04 -10.71 5.40
N GLY A 81 -11.89 -9.89 4.80
CA GLY A 81 -13.17 -10.32 4.24
C GLY A 81 -13.00 -11.39 3.18
N ILE A 82 -12.13 -11.17 2.19
CA ILE A 82 -11.90 -12.14 1.10
C ILE A 82 -11.19 -13.41 1.59
N CYS A 83 -10.29 -13.30 2.58
CA CYS A 83 -9.58 -14.46 3.13
C CYS A 83 -10.41 -15.24 4.15
N SER A 84 -11.49 -14.66 4.68
CA SER A 84 -12.30 -15.22 5.78
C SER A 84 -11.45 -15.65 6.99
N SER A 85 -10.30 -15.00 7.21
CA SER A 85 -9.30 -15.35 8.22
C SER A 85 -8.43 -14.14 8.56
N GLU A 86 -7.90 -14.11 9.78
CA GLU A 86 -6.83 -13.18 10.20
C GLU A 86 -5.43 -13.74 9.90
N ASP A 87 -5.33 -15.05 9.72
CA ASP A 87 -4.08 -15.77 9.42
C ASP A 87 -4.10 -16.16 7.93
N PHE A 88 -3.35 -15.40 7.12
CA PHE A 88 -3.16 -15.63 5.69
C PHE A 88 -1.78 -15.12 5.26
N GLU A 89 -1.26 -15.60 4.14
CA GLU A 89 0.01 -15.14 3.59
C GLU A 89 -0.21 -13.95 2.63
N LEU A 90 0.48 -12.84 2.89
CA LEU A 90 0.35 -11.59 2.14
C LEU A 90 1.71 -11.15 1.59
N LEU A 91 1.77 -10.88 0.29
CA LEU A 91 2.82 -10.10 -0.35
C LEU A 91 2.29 -8.69 -0.65
N ASP A 92 2.85 -7.69 0.01
CA ASP A 92 2.54 -6.28 -0.17
C ASP A 92 3.58 -5.63 -1.10
N VAL A 93 3.19 -5.40 -2.36
CA VAL A 93 4.06 -4.84 -3.40
C VAL A 93 3.82 -3.34 -3.49
N GLY A 94 4.90 -2.56 -3.39
CA GLY A 94 4.84 -1.10 -3.32
C GLY A 94 4.19 -0.58 -2.03
N GLY A 95 4.25 -1.37 -0.95
CA GLY A 95 3.65 -1.03 0.35
C GLY A 95 4.31 0.15 1.07
N GLY A 96 5.29 0.84 0.47
CA GLY A 96 5.99 1.97 1.04
C GLY A 96 6.73 1.59 2.33
N ASP A 97 6.37 2.22 3.45
CA ASP A 97 6.97 1.86 4.74
C ASP A 97 6.40 0.58 5.36
N GLY A 98 5.49 -0.11 4.67
CA GLY A 98 4.88 -1.35 5.14
C GLY A 98 3.83 -1.14 6.22
N LEU A 99 3.19 0.02 6.26
CA LEU A 99 2.14 0.34 7.24
C LEU A 99 0.99 -0.68 7.27
N LEU A 100 0.64 -1.28 6.13
CA LEU A 100 -0.39 -2.32 6.07
C LEU A 100 -0.12 -3.47 7.06
N ALA A 101 1.16 -3.75 7.33
CA ALA A 101 1.56 -4.72 8.33
C ALA A 101 0.98 -4.42 9.73
N GLN A 102 0.86 -3.16 10.11
CA GLN A 102 0.34 -2.77 11.42
C GLN A 102 -1.17 -3.00 11.52
N HIS A 103 -1.88 -2.93 10.40
CA HIS A 103 -3.32 -3.18 10.32
C HIS A 103 -3.66 -4.68 10.24
N LEU A 104 -2.70 -5.53 9.87
CA LEU A 104 -2.85 -6.98 9.72
C LEU A 104 -1.84 -7.74 10.59
N PRO A 105 -1.92 -7.65 11.94
CA PRO A 105 -0.87 -8.15 12.83
C PRO A 105 -0.71 -9.68 12.81
N ARG A 106 -1.70 -10.43 12.32
CA ARG A 106 -1.73 -11.90 12.30
C ARG A 106 -1.36 -12.53 10.95
N ALA A 107 -1.36 -11.76 9.87
CA ALA A 107 -0.94 -12.27 8.57
C ALA A 107 0.53 -12.72 8.57
N SER A 108 0.91 -13.62 7.68
CA SER A 108 2.32 -13.81 7.31
C SER A 108 2.65 -12.78 6.24
N TYR A 109 3.40 -11.72 6.60
CA TYR A 109 3.54 -10.52 5.78
C TYR A 109 4.94 -10.41 5.17
N ARG A 110 4.99 -10.25 3.84
CA ARG A 110 6.20 -9.98 3.06
C ARG A 110 6.05 -8.63 2.36
N LEU A 111 7.00 -7.72 2.54
CA LEU A 111 7.05 -6.44 1.82
C LEU A 111 7.94 -6.58 0.57
N ALA A 112 7.50 -6.03 -0.56
CA ALA A 112 8.37 -5.74 -1.70
C ALA A 112 8.30 -4.25 -2.04
N GLU A 113 9.30 -3.47 -1.64
CA GLU A 113 9.33 -2.01 -1.83
C GLU A 113 10.76 -1.54 -2.15
N PRO A 114 11.00 -0.92 -3.32
CA PRO A 114 12.32 -0.44 -3.71
C PRO A 114 12.96 0.51 -2.68
N ALA A 115 12.17 1.44 -2.11
CA ALA A 115 12.69 2.45 -1.18
C ALA A 115 12.94 1.91 0.24
N THR A 116 12.33 0.79 0.61
CA THR A 116 12.40 0.22 1.96
C THR A 116 13.37 -0.95 2.01
N ASN A 117 13.21 -1.93 1.11
CA ASN A 117 14.01 -3.16 1.09
C ASN A 117 14.62 -3.51 -0.28
N GLY A 118 14.42 -2.66 -1.29
CA GLY A 118 15.08 -2.80 -2.60
C GLY A 118 14.44 -3.84 -3.52
N LEU A 119 13.34 -4.49 -3.11
CA LEU A 119 12.63 -5.44 -3.95
C LEU A 119 11.66 -4.71 -4.89
N ARG A 120 11.58 -5.17 -6.13
CA ARG A 120 10.78 -4.55 -7.20
C ARG A 120 9.63 -5.46 -7.61
N GLY A 121 8.48 -4.87 -7.95
CA GLY A 121 7.29 -5.63 -8.34
C GLY A 121 7.44 -6.36 -9.68
N GLU A 122 8.30 -5.87 -10.57
CA GLU A 122 8.55 -6.49 -11.88
C GLU A 122 9.50 -7.71 -11.79
N ALA A 123 10.23 -7.84 -10.68
CA ALA A 123 11.27 -8.86 -10.49
C ALA A 123 11.19 -9.44 -9.08
N LEU A 124 10.00 -9.95 -8.73
CA LEU A 124 9.75 -10.53 -7.41
C LEU A 124 10.55 -11.84 -7.24
N PRO A 125 11.32 -11.99 -6.15
CA PRO A 125 12.18 -13.16 -5.92
C PRO A 125 11.41 -14.39 -5.43
N PHE A 126 10.09 -14.30 -5.31
CA PHE A 126 9.24 -15.34 -4.73
C PHE A 126 8.78 -16.32 -5.81
N SER A 127 8.70 -17.59 -5.41
CA SER A 127 8.15 -18.65 -6.25
C SER A 127 6.71 -18.35 -6.68
N PRO A 128 6.26 -18.93 -7.81
CA PRO A 128 4.86 -18.87 -8.19
C PRO A 128 3.94 -19.39 -7.07
N GLU A 129 2.75 -18.79 -6.94
CA GLU A 129 1.68 -19.18 -6.00
C GLU A 129 2.14 -19.34 -4.54
N SER A 130 3.14 -18.54 -4.13
CA SER A 130 3.81 -18.66 -2.82
C SER A 130 3.15 -17.89 -1.67
N VAL A 131 2.07 -17.16 -1.94
CA VAL A 131 1.24 -16.47 -0.94
C VAL A 131 -0.23 -16.60 -1.28
N ASP A 132 -1.12 -16.52 -0.28
CA ASP A 132 -2.56 -16.47 -0.52
C ASP A 132 -2.95 -15.23 -1.32
N VAL A 133 -2.41 -14.07 -0.94
CA VAL A 133 -2.78 -12.79 -1.51
C VAL A 133 -1.56 -11.98 -1.91
N VAL A 134 -1.61 -11.42 -3.12
CA VAL A 134 -0.74 -10.33 -3.53
C VAL A 134 -1.56 -9.04 -3.55
N CYS A 135 -1.03 -8.00 -2.92
CA CYS A 135 -1.63 -6.68 -2.89
C CYS A 135 -0.68 -5.66 -3.52
N ALA A 136 -1.21 -4.73 -4.31
CA ALA A 136 -0.49 -3.55 -4.76
C ALA A 136 -1.34 -2.29 -4.56
N CYS A 137 -0.91 -1.42 -3.64
CA CYS A 137 -1.64 -0.22 -3.26
C CYS A 137 -0.87 1.04 -3.67
N HIS A 138 -1.44 1.86 -4.55
CA HIS A 138 -0.81 3.06 -5.13
C HIS A 138 0.52 2.75 -5.83
N VAL A 139 0.48 1.78 -6.75
CA VAL A 139 1.63 1.32 -7.54
C VAL A 139 1.34 1.40 -9.03
N LEU A 140 0.13 1.03 -9.47
CA LEU A 140 -0.15 0.90 -10.90
C LEU A 140 -0.07 2.23 -11.66
N GLU A 141 -0.32 3.35 -10.97
CA GLU A 141 -0.16 4.71 -11.49
C GLU A 141 1.31 5.16 -11.63
N HIS A 142 2.24 4.36 -11.11
CA HIS A 142 3.69 4.55 -11.28
C HIS A 142 4.27 3.66 -12.40
N VAL A 143 3.48 2.69 -12.90
CA VAL A 143 3.89 1.80 -13.99
C VAL A 143 3.51 2.42 -15.34
N GLN A 144 4.47 2.44 -16.27
CA GLN A 144 4.24 2.94 -17.63
C GLN A 144 3.13 2.15 -18.32
N PRO A 145 2.26 2.78 -19.13
CA PRO A 145 1.11 2.13 -19.75
C PRO A 145 1.44 0.80 -20.45
N GLU A 146 2.55 0.76 -21.19
CA GLU A 146 3.05 -0.40 -21.93
C GLU A 146 3.50 -1.57 -21.04
N ASP A 147 3.91 -1.29 -19.79
CA ASP A 147 4.45 -2.29 -18.87
C ASP A 147 3.38 -2.85 -17.91
N ARG A 148 2.18 -2.28 -17.88
CA ARG A 148 1.13 -2.63 -16.90
C ARG A 148 0.72 -4.09 -16.96
N PHE A 149 0.61 -4.69 -18.14
CA PHE A 149 0.23 -6.10 -18.27
C PHE A 149 1.33 -7.01 -17.72
N GLY A 150 2.60 -6.72 -18.04
CA GLY A 150 3.74 -7.47 -17.50
C GLY A 150 3.85 -7.35 -15.98
N PHE A 151 3.61 -6.15 -15.44
CA PHE A 151 3.53 -5.93 -14.00
C PHE A 151 2.41 -6.76 -13.35
N LEU A 152 1.18 -6.72 -13.91
CA LEU A 152 0.05 -7.48 -13.39
C LEU A 152 0.28 -9.00 -13.48
N ASP A 153 0.92 -9.49 -14.54
CA ASP A 153 1.34 -10.90 -14.66
C ASP A 153 2.32 -11.29 -13.56
N ALA A 154 3.32 -10.44 -13.31
CA ALA A 154 4.31 -10.67 -12.25
C ALA A 154 3.65 -10.78 -10.88
N LEU A 155 2.66 -9.93 -10.58
CA LEU A 155 1.87 -10.02 -9.34
C LEU A 155 1.01 -11.29 -9.29
N ARG A 156 0.24 -11.55 -10.35
CA ARG A 156 -0.69 -12.68 -10.44
C ARG A 156 0.04 -14.00 -10.22
N GLU A 157 1.18 -14.21 -10.88
CA GLU A 157 1.93 -15.46 -10.80
C GLU A 157 2.35 -15.79 -9.36
N ARG A 158 2.45 -14.82 -8.44
CA ARG A 158 2.83 -15.04 -7.04
C ARG A 158 1.64 -15.29 -6.12
N ALA A 159 0.44 -14.90 -6.55
CA ALA A 159 -0.79 -15.07 -5.81
C ALA A 159 -1.40 -16.45 -6.05
N ARG A 160 -1.64 -17.20 -4.97
CA ARG A 160 -2.37 -18.47 -4.99
C ARG A 160 -3.87 -18.27 -5.13
N ARG A 161 -4.44 -17.28 -4.42
CA ARG A 161 -5.90 -17.13 -4.28
C ARG A 161 -6.44 -15.77 -4.67
N HIS A 162 -5.72 -14.69 -4.38
CA HIS A 162 -6.24 -13.35 -4.64
C HIS A 162 -5.16 -12.40 -5.13
N LEU A 163 -5.49 -11.63 -6.17
CA LEU A 163 -4.76 -10.41 -6.52
C LEU A 163 -5.65 -9.21 -6.22
N VAL A 164 -5.15 -8.30 -5.38
CA VAL A 164 -5.87 -7.08 -4.95
C VAL A 164 -5.05 -5.86 -5.36
N LEU A 165 -5.72 -4.91 -6.00
CA LEU A 165 -5.14 -3.63 -6.37
C LEU A 165 -5.95 -2.51 -5.71
N LEU A 166 -5.29 -1.48 -5.20
CA LEU A 166 -5.94 -0.28 -4.69
C LEU A 166 -5.19 0.94 -5.19
N ASN A 167 -5.63 1.52 -6.32
CA ASN A 167 -4.88 2.57 -7.02
C ASN A 167 -5.81 3.73 -7.42
N PRO A 168 -5.30 4.96 -7.57
CA PRO A 168 -6.02 6.02 -8.26
C PRO A 168 -6.24 5.64 -9.74
N PHE A 169 -7.47 5.71 -10.20
CA PHE A 169 -7.83 5.55 -11.61
C PHE A 169 -8.27 6.87 -12.21
N ARG A 170 -8.18 6.98 -13.54
CA ARG A 170 -8.80 8.05 -14.29
C ARG A 170 -10.31 7.89 -14.25
N ILE A 171 -10.98 8.89 -13.69
CA ILE A 171 -12.43 8.96 -13.64
C ILE A 171 -12.91 10.02 -14.65
N PRO A 172 -13.87 9.71 -15.54
CA PRO A 172 -14.48 10.70 -16.43
C PRO A 172 -14.97 11.93 -15.65
N GLY A 173 -14.59 13.13 -16.11
CA GLY A 173 -14.94 14.38 -15.43
C GLY A 173 -14.11 14.70 -14.16
N GLY A 174 -13.24 13.80 -13.71
CA GLY A 174 -12.45 13.96 -12.48
C GLY A 174 -11.26 14.92 -12.56
N ARG A 175 -10.96 15.49 -13.74
CA ARG A 175 -9.92 16.52 -14.00
C ARG A 175 -8.58 16.21 -13.32
N TYR A 176 -8.14 14.95 -13.36
CA TYR A 176 -7.00 14.49 -12.57
C TYR A 176 -5.70 15.24 -12.90
N GLU A 177 -5.45 15.58 -14.17
CA GLU A 177 -4.24 16.31 -14.55
C GLU A 177 -4.17 17.70 -13.92
N GLU A 178 -5.28 18.46 -13.98
CA GLU A 178 -5.35 19.80 -13.42
C GLU A 178 -5.17 19.76 -11.90
N ARG A 179 -5.79 18.78 -11.25
CA ARG A 179 -5.61 18.54 -9.83
C ARG A 179 -4.15 18.23 -9.49
N LEU A 180 -3.49 17.33 -10.22
CA LEU A 180 -2.10 16.98 -9.96
C LEU A 180 -1.17 18.17 -10.22
N ARG A 181 -1.40 18.96 -11.27
CA ARG A 181 -0.68 20.23 -11.51
C ARG A 181 -0.86 21.18 -10.32
N ALA A 182 -2.09 21.35 -9.81
CA ALA A 182 -2.32 22.16 -8.62
C ALA A 182 -1.56 21.64 -7.39
N VAL A 183 -1.53 20.32 -7.15
CA VAL A 183 -0.72 19.74 -6.06
C VAL A 183 0.76 20.04 -6.27
N ILE A 184 1.29 19.90 -7.48
CA ILE A 184 2.69 20.19 -7.80
C ILE A 184 3.01 21.66 -7.55
N ASP A 185 2.17 22.58 -8.03
CA ASP A 185 2.40 24.02 -7.92
C ASP A 185 2.35 24.48 -6.45
N LEU A 186 1.45 23.89 -5.65
CA LEU A 186 1.26 24.27 -4.25
C LEU A 186 2.25 23.61 -3.29
N THR A 187 2.71 22.39 -3.58
CA THR A 187 3.45 21.56 -2.61
C THR A 187 4.82 21.09 -3.11
N ASN A 188 5.10 21.23 -4.41
CA ASN A 188 6.26 20.66 -5.10
C ASN A 188 6.39 19.13 -4.93
N ALA A 189 5.28 18.41 -4.78
CA ALA A 189 5.27 16.97 -4.56
C ALA A 189 5.83 16.18 -5.77
N GLY A 190 6.89 15.40 -5.54
CA GLY A 190 7.51 14.54 -6.56
C GLY A 190 6.58 13.44 -7.09
N TRP A 191 5.83 12.78 -6.19
CA TRP A 191 4.88 11.73 -6.57
C TRP A 191 3.80 12.22 -7.54
N ALA A 192 3.37 13.48 -7.42
CA ALA A 192 2.35 14.04 -8.31
C ALA A 192 2.90 14.29 -9.72
N ARG A 193 4.20 14.64 -9.83
CA ARG A 193 4.90 14.75 -11.13
C ARG A 193 5.00 13.39 -11.80
N GLU A 194 5.32 12.37 -11.03
CA GLU A 194 5.42 11.00 -11.52
C GLU A 194 4.06 10.46 -11.99
N HIS A 195 2.98 10.68 -11.23
CA HIS A 195 1.62 10.34 -11.65
C HIS A 195 1.23 11.00 -12.97
N LEU A 196 1.64 12.26 -13.20
CA LEU A 196 1.42 12.93 -14.49
C LEU A 196 2.25 12.32 -15.62
N ALA A 197 3.47 11.90 -15.34
CA ALA A 197 4.37 11.32 -16.34
C ALA A 197 3.90 9.93 -16.80
N CYS A 198 3.49 9.07 -15.86
CA CYS A 198 2.99 7.72 -16.17
C CYS A 198 1.50 7.71 -16.57
N GLY A 199 0.74 8.72 -16.15
CA GLY A 199 -0.72 8.78 -16.29
C GLY A 199 -1.44 7.82 -15.35
N LEU A 200 -2.69 8.15 -14.98
CA LEU A 200 -3.50 7.25 -14.17
C LEU A 200 -4.04 6.08 -15.02
N PRO A 201 -4.15 4.85 -14.48
CA PRO A 201 -4.81 3.74 -15.16
C PRO A 201 -6.30 4.03 -15.41
N GLU A 202 -6.83 3.47 -16.49
CA GLU A 202 -8.27 3.43 -16.79
C GLU A 202 -8.81 2.03 -16.42
N THR A 203 -10.10 1.91 -16.09
CA THR A 203 -10.69 0.60 -15.74
C THR A 203 -10.69 -0.36 -16.92
N THR A 204 -10.70 0.17 -18.14
CA THR A 204 -10.54 -0.57 -19.40
C THR A 204 -9.25 -1.40 -19.42
N VAL A 205 -8.16 -0.91 -18.82
CA VAL A 205 -6.89 -1.67 -18.70
C VAL A 205 -7.10 -2.96 -17.90
N ILE A 206 -7.91 -2.90 -16.83
CA ILE A 206 -8.24 -4.05 -15.98
C ILE A 206 -9.18 -5.00 -16.73
N GLU A 207 -10.18 -4.47 -17.42
CA GLU A 207 -11.13 -5.23 -18.25
C GLU A 207 -10.41 -6.01 -19.36
N GLU A 208 -9.52 -5.36 -20.10
CA GLU A 208 -8.72 -5.97 -21.17
C GLU A 208 -7.75 -7.01 -20.62
N TYR A 209 -7.06 -6.70 -19.51
CA TYR A 209 -6.17 -7.64 -18.85
C TYR A 209 -6.91 -8.92 -18.43
N ALA A 210 -8.09 -8.76 -17.83
CA ALA A 210 -8.93 -9.87 -17.37
C ALA A 210 -9.45 -10.72 -18.54
N ALA A 211 -9.98 -10.06 -19.58
CA ALA A 211 -10.51 -10.73 -20.77
C ALA A 211 -9.43 -11.55 -21.49
N ALA A 212 -8.23 -11.00 -21.63
CA ALA A 212 -7.10 -11.69 -22.27
C ALA A 212 -6.64 -12.96 -21.52
N ARG A 213 -6.98 -13.09 -20.23
CA ARG A 213 -6.55 -14.19 -19.35
C ARG A 213 -7.72 -15.06 -18.86
N GLY A 214 -8.94 -14.78 -19.31
CA GLY A 214 -10.14 -15.48 -18.83
C GLY A 214 -10.37 -15.31 -17.33
N LEU A 215 -9.95 -14.18 -16.75
CA LEU A 215 -10.10 -13.91 -15.31
C LEU A 215 -11.43 -13.21 -15.04
N THR A 216 -12.03 -13.53 -13.89
CA THR A 216 -13.09 -12.71 -13.31
C THR A 216 -12.48 -11.65 -12.40
N PHE A 217 -13.19 -10.53 -12.25
CA PHE A 217 -12.77 -9.47 -11.35
C PHE A 217 -13.96 -8.65 -10.87
N THR A 218 -13.74 -7.87 -9.81
CA THR A 218 -14.65 -6.83 -9.34
C THR A 218 -13.89 -5.52 -9.20
N ILE A 219 -14.60 -4.39 -9.36
CA ILE A 219 -14.08 -3.06 -9.12
C ILE A 219 -15.06 -2.32 -8.22
N SER A 220 -14.57 -1.71 -7.14
CA SER A 220 -15.36 -0.88 -6.23
C SER A 220 -14.63 0.43 -5.89
N PRO A 221 -15.37 1.52 -5.61
CA PRO A 221 -14.78 2.78 -5.20
C PRO A 221 -14.17 2.68 -3.79
N ASN A 222 -13.09 3.41 -3.53
CA ASN A 222 -12.49 3.55 -2.20
C ASN A 222 -12.14 5.01 -1.91
N GLY A 223 -12.72 5.54 -0.83
CA GLY A 223 -12.52 6.91 -0.38
C GLY A 223 -13.15 7.95 -1.32
N ALA A 224 -12.88 9.22 -1.05
CA ALA A 224 -13.37 10.34 -1.82
C ALA A 224 -12.22 11.22 -2.27
N MET A 225 -12.13 11.48 -3.57
CA MET A 225 -11.07 12.32 -4.12
C MET A 225 -11.05 13.70 -3.43
N PRO A 226 -12.17 14.45 -3.29
CA PRO A 226 -12.12 15.79 -2.71
C PRO A 226 -11.52 15.81 -1.30
N THR A 227 -11.87 14.82 -0.47
CA THR A 227 -11.28 14.64 0.86
C THR A 227 -9.78 14.37 0.76
N ALA A 228 -9.37 13.44 -0.12
CA ALA A 228 -7.95 13.11 -0.27
C ALA A 228 -7.11 14.32 -0.71
N PHE A 229 -7.61 15.08 -1.69
CA PHE A 229 -6.97 16.29 -2.20
C PHE A 229 -6.87 17.38 -1.12
N LEU A 230 -7.97 17.68 -0.42
CA LEU A 230 -7.95 18.66 0.67
C LEU A 230 -7.05 18.21 1.82
N GLY A 231 -7.06 16.92 2.17
CA GLY A 231 -6.19 16.34 3.18
C GLY A 231 -4.70 16.56 2.86
N THR A 232 -4.30 16.35 1.60
CA THR A 232 -2.94 16.65 1.14
C THR A 232 -2.56 18.12 1.36
N LEU A 233 -3.44 19.06 0.99
CA LEU A 233 -3.16 20.49 1.15
C LEU A 233 -3.16 20.92 2.62
N VAL A 234 -4.12 20.44 3.41
CA VAL A 234 -4.19 20.72 4.86
C VAL A 234 -2.94 20.22 5.57
N SER A 235 -2.49 19.00 5.26
CA SER A 235 -1.26 18.43 5.81
C SER A 235 -0.03 19.28 5.47
N HIS A 236 0.11 19.67 4.19
CA HIS A 236 1.20 20.53 3.72
C HIS A 236 1.22 21.89 4.45
N TYR A 237 0.10 22.60 4.49
CA TYR A 237 0.05 23.93 5.10
C TYR A 237 0.14 23.89 6.63
N ALA A 238 -0.41 22.86 7.28
CA ALA A 238 -0.25 22.69 8.72
C ALA A 238 1.23 22.49 9.08
N HIS A 239 1.98 21.73 8.26
CA HIS A 239 3.42 21.58 8.46
C HIS A 239 4.17 22.92 8.31
N LEU A 240 3.92 23.66 7.22
CA LEU A 240 4.53 24.98 7.00
C LEU A 240 4.21 25.98 8.12
N ALA A 241 3.00 25.91 8.68
CA ALA A 241 2.56 26.79 9.74
C ALA A 241 2.98 26.33 11.16
N GLY A 242 3.64 25.16 11.30
CA GLY A 242 4.00 24.59 12.60
C GLY A 242 2.78 24.16 13.44
N ARG A 243 1.68 23.76 12.79
CA ARG A 243 0.39 23.44 13.41
C ARG A 243 0.12 21.94 13.50
N ALA A 244 1.12 21.17 13.92
CA ALA A 244 1.02 19.70 14.00
C ALA A 244 -0.17 19.24 14.86
N ALA A 245 -0.39 19.87 16.02
CA ALA A 245 -1.51 19.51 16.91
C ALA A 245 -2.90 19.73 16.29
N ASP A 246 -3.05 20.75 15.43
CA ASP A 246 -4.30 20.97 14.71
C ASP A 246 -4.51 19.90 13.63
N LEU A 247 -3.43 19.52 12.93
CA LEU A 247 -3.45 18.45 11.94
C LEU A 247 -3.83 17.12 12.60
N ASP A 248 -3.25 16.79 13.75
CA ASP A 248 -3.58 15.58 14.52
C ASP A 248 -5.07 15.57 14.92
N ARG A 249 -5.61 16.71 15.35
CA ARG A 249 -7.03 16.85 15.68
C ARG A 249 -7.93 16.64 14.46
N ILE A 250 -7.56 17.20 13.30
CA ILE A 250 -8.30 17.02 12.04
C ILE A 250 -8.27 15.56 11.62
N ASN A 251 -7.10 14.94 11.62
CA ASN A 251 -6.93 13.53 11.29
C ASN A 251 -7.73 12.62 12.23
N GLY A 252 -7.65 12.85 13.53
CA GLY A 252 -8.42 12.08 14.53
C GLY A 252 -9.92 12.19 14.32
N TYR A 253 -10.43 13.37 13.97
CA TYR A 253 -11.85 13.53 13.60
C TYR A 253 -12.20 12.73 12.35
N LEU A 254 -11.44 12.87 11.26
CA LEU A 254 -11.72 12.19 9.99
C LEU A 254 -11.58 10.66 10.10
N ASN A 255 -10.63 10.16 10.90
CA ASN A 255 -10.42 8.74 11.14
C ASN A 255 -11.51 8.10 12.01
N ALA A 256 -12.28 8.91 12.74
CA ALA A 256 -13.43 8.45 13.51
C ALA A 256 -14.73 8.41 12.67
N VAL A 257 -14.74 8.96 11.45
CA VAL A 257 -15.91 8.91 10.56
C VAL A 257 -16.03 7.52 9.95
N ASP A 258 -17.27 7.02 9.87
CA ASP A 258 -17.58 5.77 9.18
C ASP A 258 -17.02 5.78 7.74
N PRO A 259 -16.19 4.78 7.36
CA PRO A 259 -15.59 4.74 6.04
C PRO A 259 -16.57 4.76 4.87
N ASP A 260 -17.79 4.23 5.06
CA ASP A 260 -18.83 4.20 4.03
C ASP A 260 -19.36 5.61 3.71
N LEU A 261 -19.39 6.49 4.70
CA LEU A 261 -19.75 7.91 4.51
C LEU A 261 -18.65 8.72 3.82
N MET A 262 -17.43 8.19 3.78
CA MET A 262 -16.25 8.85 3.23
C MET A 262 -15.89 8.34 1.83
N THR A 263 -16.72 7.47 1.25
CA THR A 263 -16.55 7.00 -0.13
C THR A 263 -17.44 7.78 -1.08
N HIS A 264 -16.86 8.35 -2.13
CA HIS A 264 -17.64 9.01 -3.18
C HIS A 264 -17.71 8.11 -4.44
N PRO A 265 -18.86 7.52 -4.78
CA PRO A 265 -18.93 6.50 -5.83
C PRO A 265 -18.60 7.04 -7.24
N GLY A 266 -18.92 8.31 -7.51
CA GLY A 266 -18.64 8.94 -8.82
C GLY A 266 -17.28 9.64 -8.93
N LEU A 267 -16.52 9.72 -7.84
CA LEU A 267 -15.24 10.42 -7.80
C LEU A 267 -14.39 9.91 -6.61
N PRO A 268 -14.09 8.61 -6.59
CA PRO A 268 -13.35 8.03 -5.48
C PRO A 268 -11.88 8.45 -5.52
N ALA A 269 -11.20 8.32 -4.38
CA ALA A 269 -9.76 8.58 -4.31
C ALA A 269 -8.95 7.48 -5.03
N ALA A 270 -9.43 6.23 -4.92
CA ALA A 270 -8.88 5.06 -5.56
C ALA A 270 -10.00 4.09 -5.96
N MET A 271 -9.71 3.16 -6.87
CA MET A 271 -10.54 1.99 -7.11
C MET A 271 -9.87 0.77 -6.48
N LEU A 272 -10.66 -0.02 -5.78
CA LEU A 272 -10.28 -1.33 -5.31
C LEU A 272 -10.66 -2.36 -6.39
N VAL A 273 -9.67 -3.08 -6.90
CA VAL A 273 -9.83 -4.14 -7.90
C VAL A 273 -9.47 -5.46 -7.25
N HIS A 274 -10.32 -6.46 -7.42
CA HIS A 274 -10.10 -7.80 -6.88
C HIS A 274 -10.28 -8.86 -7.95
N PHE A 275 -9.24 -9.68 -8.11
CA PHE A 275 -9.24 -10.90 -8.90
C PHE A 275 -9.24 -12.11 -7.97
N PRO A 276 -10.33 -12.88 -7.87
CA PRO A 276 -10.29 -14.21 -7.28
C PRO A 276 -9.56 -15.17 -8.23
N LEU A 277 -8.54 -15.83 -7.72
CA LEU A 277 -7.71 -16.82 -8.40
C LEU A 277 -8.05 -18.18 -7.76
N GLY A 278 -8.48 -19.12 -8.58
CA GLY A 278 -8.93 -20.46 -8.15
C GLY A 278 -7.78 -21.44 -8.08
#